data_AF-A0A9D5ERJ1-F1
#
_entry.id   AF-A0A9D5ERJ1-F1
#
_cell.length_a   1.000
_cell.length_b   1.000
_cell.length_c   1.000
_cell.angle_alpha   90.00
_cell.angle_beta   90.00
_cell.angle_gamma   90.00
#
_symmetry.space_group_name_H-M   'P 1'
#
loop_
_entity.id
_entity.type
_entity.pdbx_description
1 polymer ?
#
loop_
_entity_poly.entity_id
_entity_poly.type
_entity_poly.pdbx_seq_one_letter_code
_entity_poly.pdbx_strand_id
1 'polypeptide(L)'
;MLRRGWFAPLLFAVPVGILAGCGEPAAPIAPGPEGLYQHYCAKCHARAGEPGGPIIGGSKGPDLTHIGSATGMTVDWLTDYISNPKSRRPDARLMPAFNDKMTPEQIRSLAEWLAAKK
;
A
#
# COMPACT_ATOMS: atom_id res chain seq x y z
N MET A 1 72.51 -18.25 16.20
CA MET A 1 71.22 -18.63 16.81
C MET A 1 70.07 -18.21 15.90
N LEU A 2 69.10 -19.12 15.66
CA LEU A 2 67.64 -18.89 15.51
C LEU A 2 67.19 -17.73 14.57
N ARG A 3 66.40 -17.91 13.51
CA ARG A 3 65.16 -18.68 13.39
C ARG A 3 64.78 -18.87 11.91
N ARG A 4 64.27 -20.08 11.66
CA ARG A 4 63.43 -20.49 10.54
C ARG A 4 62.29 -19.49 10.30
N GLY A 5 62.18 -18.93 9.10
CA GLY A 5 61.05 -18.13 8.65
C GLY A 5 60.46 -18.74 7.39
N TRP A 6 59.59 -19.74 7.55
CA TRP A 6 58.77 -20.26 6.46
C TRP A 6 57.74 -19.20 6.09
N PHE A 7 57.93 -18.56 4.93
CA PHE A 7 56.89 -17.74 4.30
C PHE A 7 55.88 -18.68 3.64
N ALA A 8 54.78 -18.97 4.34
CA ALA A 8 53.61 -19.59 3.74
C ALA A 8 52.86 -18.53 2.91
N PRO A 9 52.52 -18.79 1.64
CA PRO A 9 51.71 -17.88 0.87
C PRO A 9 50.28 -17.87 1.44
N LEU A 10 49.84 -16.68 1.85
CA LEU A 10 48.44 -16.37 2.12
C LEU A 10 47.66 -16.60 0.82
N LEU A 11 47.06 -17.78 0.68
CA LEU A 11 45.92 -17.98 -0.19
C LEU A 11 44.79 -17.09 0.36
N PHE A 12 44.66 -15.90 -0.22
CA PHE A 12 43.43 -15.13 -0.16
C PHE A 12 42.35 -15.96 -0.84
N ALA A 13 41.67 -16.80 -0.07
CA ALA A 13 40.40 -17.36 -0.45
C ALA A 13 39.43 -16.18 -0.55
N VAL A 14 39.20 -15.69 -1.76
CA VAL A 14 38.09 -14.79 -2.07
C VAL A 14 36.83 -15.65 -1.99
N PRO A 15 35.95 -15.48 -1.01
CA PRO A 15 34.65 -16.11 -1.09
C PRO A 15 33.90 -15.42 -2.24
N VAL A 16 33.87 -16.08 -3.39
CA VAL A 16 32.87 -15.85 -4.44
C VAL A 16 31.55 -16.34 -3.85
N GLY A 17 30.93 -15.47 -3.05
CA GLY A 17 29.70 -15.73 -2.32
C GLY A 17 28.53 -15.00 -2.96
N ILE A 18 27.92 -15.65 -3.96
CA ILE A 18 26.49 -15.61 -4.27
C ILE A 18 25.93 -14.24 -4.68
N LEU A 19 25.93 -14.01 -5.99
CA LEU A 19 24.88 -13.24 -6.67
C LEU A 19 23.55 -14.01 -6.52
N ALA A 20 22.79 -13.74 -5.46
CA ALA A 20 21.34 -13.88 -5.45
C ALA A 20 20.80 -12.46 -5.72
N GLY A 21 20.14 -12.14 -6.82
CA GLY A 21 19.22 -12.96 -7.59
C GLY A 21 17.85 -12.90 -6.93
N CYS A 22 16.91 -12.26 -7.65
CA CYS A 22 15.45 -12.29 -7.47
C CYS A 22 14.87 -11.30 -6.46
N GLY A 23 13.97 -10.47 -7.00
CA GLY A 23 13.42 -9.27 -6.37
C GLY A 23 12.82 -9.49 -4.98
N GLU A 24 12.94 -8.43 -4.18
CA GLU A 24 12.22 -8.27 -2.93
C GLU A 24 10.76 -8.72 -3.12
N PRO A 25 10.25 -9.68 -2.31
CA PRO A 25 8.82 -9.86 -2.23
C PRO A 25 8.22 -8.51 -1.86
N ALA A 26 7.23 -8.05 -2.63
CA ALA A 26 6.48 -6.85 -2.30
C ALA A 26 6.08 -6.94 -0.84
N ALA A 27 6.52 -5.96 -0.03
CA ALA A 27 6.34 -5.98 1.41
C ALA A 27 4.89 -6.36 1.76
N PRO A 28 4.66 -7.19 2.78
CA PRO A 28 3.32 -7.55 3.19
C PRO A 28 2.52 -6.27 3.42
N ILE A 29 1.30 -6.23 2.87
CA ILE A 29 0.38 -5.11 3.09
C ILE A 29 0.30 -4.89 4.60
N ALA A 30 0.63 -3.67 5.06
CA ALA A 30 0.66 -3.39 6.49
C ALA A 30 -0.69 -3.78 7.11
N PRO A 31 -0.70 -4.57 8.20
CA PRO A 31 -1.93 -5.12 8.75
C PRO A 31 -2.76 -3.99 9.36
N GLY A 32 -3.83 -3.60 8.67
CA GLY A 32 -4.78 -2.59 9.16
C GLY A 32 -5.35 -1.71 8.04
N PRO A 33 -6.38 -0.90 8.36
CA PRO A 33 -7.08 -0.09 7.37
C PRO A 33 -6.19 1.00 6.73
N GLU A 34 -5.23 1.58 7.47
CA GLU A 34 -4.24 2.50 6.88
C GLU A 34 -3.36 1.77 5.86
N GLY A 35 -2.91 0.54 6.15
CA GLY A 35 -2.09 -0.24 5.22
C GLY A 35 -2.84 -0.60 3.93
N LEU A 36 -4.12 -0.96 4.07
CA LEU A 36 -5.02 -1.18 2.93
C LEU A 36 -5.19 0.10 2.11
N TYR A 37 -5.39 1.25 2.77
CA TYR A 37 -5.48 2.55 2.12
C TYR A 37 -4.21 2.86 1.31
N GLN A 38 -3.03 2.70 1.91
CA GLN A 38 -1.76 2.98 1.23
C GLN A 38 -1.54 2.07 0.03
N HIS A 39 -1.87 0.78 0.15
CA HIS A 39 -1.63 -0.18 -0.92
C HIS A 39 -2.58 -0.02 -2.12
N TYR A 40 -3.87 0.26 -1.84
CA TYR A 40 -4.92 0.23 -2.86
C TYR A 40 -5.49 1.60 -3.23
N CYS A 41 -5.59 2.54 -2.29
CA CYS A 41 -6.36 3.78 -2.44
C CYS A 41 -5.47 5.00 -2.75
N ALA A 42 -4.32 5.10 -2.10
CA ALA A 42 -3.42 6.26 -2.18
C ALA A 42 -2.88 6.53 -3.61
N LYS A 43 -2.90 5.52 -4.48
CA LYS A 43 -2.56 5.65 -5.91
C LYS A 43 -3.47 6.62 -6.67
N CYS A 44 -4.67 6.89 -6.15
CA CYS A 44 -5.65 7.78 -6.77
C CYS A 44 -6.18 8.86 -5.82
N HIS A 45 -6.26 8.58 -4.52
CA HIS A 45 -6.86 9.45 -3.51
C HIS A 45 -5.82 10.13 -2.61
N ALA A 46 -6.05 11.40 -2.29
CA ALA A 46 -5.20 12.18 -1.38
C ALA A 46 -5.57 11.98 0.10
N ARG A 47 -4.59 12.23 0.97
CA ARG A 47 -4.77 12.31 2.43
C ARG A 47 -4.06 13.57 2.98
N ALA A 48 -4.43 14.00 4.18
CA ALA A 48 -3.88 15.21 4.80
C ALA A 48 -2.34 15.21 4.73
N GLY A 49 -1.78 16.26 4.14
CA GLY A 49 -0.34 16.45 4.05
C GLY A 49 0.38 15.51 3.07
N GLU A 50 -0.32 14.63 2.34
CA GLU A 50 0.29 13.73 1.37
C GLU A 50 -0.42 13.80 0.01
N PRO A 51 0.34 13.96 -1.08
CA PRO A 51 -0.25 13.99 -2.42
C PRO A 51 -0.93 12.66 -2.73
N GLY A 52 -2.20 12.73 -3.11
CA GLY A 52 -2.91 11.61 -3.71
C GLY A 52 -2.64 11.53 -5.20
N GLY A 53 -2.34 10.34 -5.71
CA GLY A 53 -2.08 10.15 -7.13
C GLY A 53 -0.78 10.79 -7.65
N PRO A 54 -0.49 10.64 -8.95
CA PRO A 54 0.81 11.00 -9.52
C PRO A 54 1.11 12.49 -9.36
N ILE A 55 2.34 12.81 -8.94
CA ILE A 55 2.88 14.15 -8.66
C ILE A 55 2.96 15.07 -9.90
N ILE A 56 2.47 14.60 -11.05
CA ILE A 56 2.31 15.38 -12.27
C ILE A 56 0.86 15.19 -12.76
N GLY A 57 -0.04 16.13 -12.44
CA GLY A 57 -1.42 16.14 -12.95
C GLY A 57 -2.56 15.94 -11.94
N GLY A 58 -2.28 15.81 -10.64
CA GLY A 58 -3.30 15.77 -9.57
C GLY A 58 -3.91 14.39 -9.28
N SER A 59 -4.69 14.31 -8.19
CA SER A 59 -5.35 13.09 -7.74
C SER A 59 -6.42 12.63 -8.74
N LYS A 60 -6.43 11.34 -9.11
CA LYS A 60 -7.46 10.76 -9.99
C LYS A 60 -8.82 10.61 -9.28
N GLY A 61 -8.81 10.53 -7.95
CA GLY A 61 -9.98 10.52 -7.10
C GLY A 61 -10.02 11.76 -6.18
N PRO A 62 -11.17 12.04 -5.54
CA PRO A 62 -11.28 13.12 -4.57
C PRO A 62 -10.34 12.91 -3.38
N ASP A 63 -10.01 14.01 -2.71
CA ASP A 63 -9.34 13.99 -1.41
C ASP A 63 -10.23 13.30 -0.36
N LEU A 64 -9.66 12.34 0.36
CA LEU A 64 -10.36 11.55 1.39
C LEU A 64 -9.99 11.98 2.81
N THR A 65 -9.24 13.08 2.97
CA THR A 65 -8.77 13.60 4.27
C THR A 65 -9.89 13.79 5.28
N HIS A 66 -11.04 14.31 4.85
CA HIS A 66 -12.20 14.61 5.70
C HIS A 66 -13.47 13.93 5.19
N ILE A 67 -13.34 12.76 4.53
CA ILE A 67 -14.49 12.10 3.90
C ILE A 67 -15.61 11.76 4.90
N GLY A 68 -15.28 11.45 6.15
CA GLY A 68 -16.23 11.18 7.23
C GLY A 68 -17.05 12.39 7.68
N SER A 69 -16.63 13.61 7.32
CA SER A 69 -17.43 14.83 7.53
C SER A 69 -18.43 15.10 6.40
N ALA A 70 -18.30 14.44 5.26
CA ALA A 70 -19.24 14.61 4.15
C ALA A 70 -20.58 13.89 4.43
N THR A 71 -21.68 14.55 4.10
CA THR A 71 -23.03 14.02 4.30
C THR A 71 -23.22 12.70 3.55
N GLY A 72 -23.73 11.68 4.24
CA GLY A 72 -24.02 10.37 3.65
C GLY A 72 -22.83 9.40 3.58
N MET A 73 -21.63 9.80 4.02
CA MET A 73 -20.45 8.92 4.10
C MET A 73 -20.48 8.02 5.35
N THR A 74 -21.54 7.21 5.44
CA THR A 74 -21.69 6.19 6.49
C THR A 74 -20.79 4.98 6.23
N VAL A 75 -20.51 4.18 7.27
CA VAL A 75 -19.75 2.94 7.14
C VAL A 75 -20.37 2.01 6.10
N ASP A 76 -21.69 1.84 6.10
CA ASP A 76 -22.39 0.97 5.14
C ASP A 76 -22.29 1.51 3.71
N TRP A 77 -22.46 2.83 3.53
CA TRP A 77 -22.33 3.45 2.22
C TRP A 77 -20.91 3.26 1.65
N LEU A 78 -19.89 3.49 2.49
CA LEU A 78 -18.48 3.33 2.12
C LEU A 78 -18.15 1.86 1.85
N THR A 79 -18.66 0.92 2.65
CA THR A 79 -18.48 -0.52 2.47
C THR A 79 -18.99 -0.96 1.10
N ASP A 80 -20.22 -0.57 0.75
CA ASP A 80 -20.82 -0.92 -0.54
C ASP A 80 -20.10 -0.25 -1.71
N TYR A 81 -19.68 1.01 -1.53
CA TYR A 81 -18.97 1.74 -2.58
C TYR A 81 -17.57 1.17 -2.83
N ILE A 82 -16.83 0.78 -1.80
CA ILE A 82 -15.51 0.14 -1.93
C ILE A 82 -15.67 -1.26 -2.55
N SER A 83 -16.67 -2.03 -2.11
CA SER A 83 -16.96 -3.35 -2.64
C SER A 83 -17.33 -3.31 -4.12
N ASN A 84 -18.28 -2.45 -4.49
CA ASN A 84 -18.76 -2.27 -5.85
C ASN A 84 -19.23 -0.82 -6.07
N PRO A 85 -18.39 0.06 -6.64
CA PRO A 85 -18.75 1.47 -6.85
C PRO A 85 -20.05 1.68 -7.64
N LYS A 86 -20.33 0.80 -8.61
CA LYS A 86 -21.54 0.87 -9.44
C LYS A 86 -22.83 0.59 -8.68
N SER A 87 -22.76 -0.03 -7.49
CA SER A 87 -23.92 -0.28 -6.63
C SER A 87 -24.49 1.00 -6.02
N ARG A 88 -23.66 2.01 -5.75
CA ARG A 88 -24.08 3.31 -5.21
C ARG A 88 -24.04 4.42 -6.25
N ARG A 89 -23.13 4.35 -7.23
CA ARG A 89 -23.00 5.31 -8.33
C ARG A 89 -22.86 4.59 -9.67
N PRO A 90 -23.96 4.38 -10.43
CA PRO A 90 -23.92 3.67 -11.71
C PRO A 90 -22.95 4.27 -12.75
N ASP A 91 -22.67 5.57 -12.64
CA ASP A 91 -21.75 6.35 -13.46
C ASP A 91 -20.27 6.26 -12.99
N ALA A 92 -19.97 5.53 -11.92
CA ALA A 92 -18.61 5.28 -11.47
C ALA A 92 -17.81 4.50 -12.53
N ARG A 93 -16.84 5.18 -13.16
CA ARG A 93 -16.00 4.62 -14.24
C ARG A 93 -14.55 4.39 -13.83
N LEU A 94 -14.01 5.18 -12.89
CA LEU A 94 -12.57 5.20 -12.58
C LEU A 94 -12.20 4.38 -11.35
N MET A 95 -13.06 4.34 -10.33
CA MET A 95 -12.80 3.55 -9.13
C MET A 95 -13.12 2.07 -9.43
N PRO A 96 -12.16 1.15 -9.24
CA PRO A 96 -12.40 -0.27 -9.43
C PRO A 96 -13.23 -0.84 -8.27
N ALA A 97 -13.84 -2.00 -8.49
CA ALA A 97 -14.38 -2.82 -7.42
C ALA A 97 -13.23 -3.50 -6.66
N PHE A 98 -13.36 -3.66 -5.35
CA PHE A 98 -12.34 -4.29 -4.49
C PHE A 98 -12.79 -5.60 -3.84
N ASN A 99 -14.01 -6.06 -4.13
CA ASN A 99 -14.56 -7.32 -3.62
C ASN A 99 -13.80 -8.58 -4.10
N ASP A 100 -12.95 -8.46 -5.12
CA ASP A 100 -12.04 -9.51 -5.59
C ASP A 100 -10.60 -9.36 -5.04
N LYS A 101 -10.30 -8.25 -4.34
CA LYS A 101 -8.96 -7.92 -3.80
C LYS A 101 -8.90 -7.94 -2.27
N MET A 102 -10.02 -7.71 -1.60
CA MET A 102 -10.13 -7.59 -0.16
C MET A 102 -11.25 -8.48 0.36
N THR A 103 -11.09 -9.03 1.56
CA THR A 103 -12.18 -9.72 2.24
C THR A 103 -13.26 -8.73 2.70
N PRO A 104 -14.51 -9.18 2.93
CA PRO A 104 -15.57 -8.31 3.48
C PRO A 104 -15.16 -7.60 4.77
N GLU A 105 -14.38 -8.26 5.63
CA GLU A 105 -13.89 -7.70 6.89
C GLU A 105 -12.85 -6.60 6.65
N GLN A 106 -11.95 -6.79 5.68
CA GLN A 106 -10.97 -5.77 5.29
C GLN A 106 -11.66 -4.53 4.71
N ILE A 107 -12.67 -4.73 3.84
CA ILE A 107 -13.45 -3.64 3.25
C ILE A 107 -14.18 -2.86 4.35
N ARG A 108 -14.85 -3.57 5.27
CA ARG A 108 -15.57 -2.95 6.38
C ARG A 108 -14.63 -2.19 7.31
N SER A 109 -13.50 -2.78 7.69
CA SER A 109 -12.49 -2.10 8.52
C SER A 109 -11.96 -0.83 7.86
N LEU A 110 -11.72 -0.86 6.55
CA LEU A 110 -11.33 0.32 5.78
C LEU A 110 -12.43 1.38 5.75
N ALA A 111 -13.69 0.98 5.58
CA ALA A 111 -14.83 1.88 5.59
C ALA A 111 -15.05 2.57 6.96
N GLU A 112 -14.93 1.82 8.06
CA GLU A 112 -14.99 2.36 9.43
C GLU A 112 -13.89 3.40 9.67
N TRP A 113 -12.68 3.09 9.22
CA TRP A 113 -11.54 3.98 9.32
C TRP A 113 -11.71 5.26 8.49
N LEU A 114 -12.28 5.17 7.28
CA LEU A 114 -12.60 6.34 6.45
C LEU A 114 -13.73 7.19 7.04
N ALA A 115 -14.79 6.57 7.56
CA ALA A 115 -15.90 7.28 8.20
C ALA A 115 -15.46 8.05 9.46
N ALA A 116 -14.40 7.60 10.13
CA ALA A 116 -13.82 8.28 11.28
C ALA A 116 -13.02 9.56 10.91
N LYS A 117 -12.71 9.79 9.63
CA LYS A 117 -11.94 10.97 9.16
C LYS A 117 -12.83 12.21 9.04
N LYS A 118 -12.92 12.99 10.12
CA LYS A 118 -13.72 14.22 10.18
C LYS A 118 -12.91 15.48 9.87
#